data_AF-A0A7S2AML2-F1
#
_entry.id   AF-A0A7S2AML2-F1
#
_cell.length_a   1.000
_cell.length_b   1.000
_cell.length_c   1.000
_cell.angle_alpha   90.00
_cell.angle_beta   90.00
_cell.angle_gamma   90.00
#
_symmetry.space_group_name_H-M   'P 1'
#
loop_
_entity.id
_entity.type
_entity.pdbx_description
1 polymer ?
#
loop_
_entity_poly.entity_id
_entity_poly.type
_entity_poly.pdbx_seq_one_letter_code
_entity_poly.pdbx_strand_id
1 'polypeptide(L)'
;ATRLPVLDGAHESLLVHATTSVDDVLQLAVSLQPAAIVVDSIQTVYLDGVTGAAGSVTQVRECAAALLRVAKGQRIPILLVGHVTKAGEIAGPRVLEHVVDAVLYLENDVAGGPGRILRALKNRFGPTDEVGLFAMTPRGMEALPDASLKFAGEAGTGGPAAVAACVEGSRAVLVEVQALANSVPKDVPARRVATGVDINRMHMLLAILSKSAKLPVYRYEVYLNVTGGLRITDPSADLAVCVAVAASMKGCRVAPDVAFAAEVGLGGELRGCTQLARRLGEARRLGFERLIV
;
A
#
# COMPACT_ATOMS: atom_id res chain seq x y z
N ALA A 1 -35.15 -30.02 0.13
CA ALA A 1 -33.95 -29.35 0.68
C ALA A 1 -32.72 -30.01 0.07
N THR A 2 -32.28 -29.50 -1.07
CA THR A 2 -31.04 -29.96 -1.73
C THR A 2 -29.89 -29.49 -0.84
N ARG A 3 -29.14 -30.41 -0.22
CA ARG A 3 -27.96 -30.04 0.58
C ARG A 3 -27.04 -29.21 -0.29
N LEU A 4 -26.69 -28.02 0.19
CA LEU A 4 -25.65 -27.19 -0.41
C LEU A 4 -24.35 -28.02 -0.41
N PRO A 5 -23.68 -28.21 -1.56
CA PRO A 5 -22.47 -29.01 -1.62
C PRO A 5 -21.41 -28.43 -0.66
N VAL A 6 -20.81 -29.30 0.14
CA VAL A 6 -19.57 -29.01 0.86
C VAL A 6 -18.45 -29.25 -0.14
N LEU A 7 -17.64 -28.23 -0.44
CA LEU A 7 -16.46 -28.40 -1.30
C LEU A 7 -15.45 -29.31 -0.58
N ASP A 8 -14.73 -30.17 -1.32
CA ASP A 8 -13.70 -31.01 -0.73
C ASP A 8 -12.66 -30.15 0.01
N GLY A 9 -12.48 -30.41 1.31
CA GLY A 9 -11.61 -29.64 2.20
C GLY A 9 -12.25 -28.41 2.85
N ALA A 10 -13.51 -28.10 2.57
CA ALA A 10 -14.25 -27.05 3.27
C ALA A 10 -14.73 -27.52 4.65
N HIS A 11 -14.71 -26.60 5.61
CA HIS A 11 -15.28 -26.82 6.94
C HIS A 11 -16.79 -27.10 6.82
N GLU A 12 -17.35 -27.98 7.66
CA GLU A 12 -18.76 -28.39 7.59
C GLU A 12 -19.77 -27.24 7.71
N SER A 13 -19.33 -26.09 8.25
CA SER A 13 -20.12 -24.87 8.38
C SER A 13 -20.12 -23.98 7.12
N LEU A 14 -19.30 -24.28 6.11
CA LEU A 14 -19.26 -23.53 4.86
C LEU A 14 -20.26 -24.14 3.87
N LEU A 15 -21.34 -23.42 3.64
CA LEU A 15 -22.38 -23.82 2.68
C LEU A 15 -22.12 -23.12 1.35
N VAL A 16 -22.11 -23.89 0.25
CA VAL A 16 -21.89 -23.36 -1.10
C VAL A 16 -23.16 -23.50 -1.91
N HIS A 17 -23.65 -22.40 -2.48
CA HIS A 17 -24.80 -22.41 -3.37
C HIS A 17 -24.45 -21.78 -4.72
N ALA A 18 -24.53 -22.57 -5.79
CA ALA A 18 -24.36 -22.08 -7.15
C ALA A 18 -25.71 -21.58 -7.67
N THR A 19 -26.01 -20.30 -7.44
CA THR A 19 -27.16 -19.60 -8.03
C THR A 19 -26.73 -18.25 -8.60
N THR A 20 -27.49 -17.77 -9.56
CA THR A 20 -27.39 -16.42 -10.12
C THR A 20 -28.62 -15.56 -9.78
N SER A 21 -29.66 -16.14 -9.16
CA SER A 21 -30.84 -15.38 -8.71
C SER A 21 -30.62 -14.82 -7.31
N VAL A 22 -30.78 -13.51 -7.15
CA VAL A 22 -30.75 -12.86 -5.83
C VAL A 22 -31.94 -13.28 -4.98
N ASP A 23 -33.11 -13.53 -5.59
CA ASP A 23 -34.30 -13.98 -4.85
C ASP A 23 -34.05 -15.29 -4.09
N ASP A 24 -33.33 -16.23 -4.70
CA ASP A 24 -32.90 -17.48 -4.05
C ASP A 24 -31.97 -17.18 -2.85
N VAL A 25 -31.02 -16.27 -3.02
CA VAL A 25 -30.09 -15.87 -1.95
C VAL A 25 -30.85 -15.24 -0.77
N LEU A 26 -31.85 -14.40 -1.04
CA LEU A 26 -32.67 -13.77 0.00
C LEU A 26 -33.50 -14.80 0.76
N GLN A 27 -34.09 -15.78 0.07
CA GLN A 27 -34.81 -16.88 0.72
C GLN A 27 -33.89 -17.75 1.60
N LEU A 28 -32.68 -18.03 1.13
CA LEU A 28 -31.68 -18.75 1.91
C LEU A 28 -31.21 -17.96 3.13
N ALA A 29 -31.01 -16.65 3.00
CA ALA A 29 -30.65 -15.80 4.13
C ALA A 29 -31.70 -15.87 5.26
N VAL A 30 -32.99 -15.77 4.91
CA VAL A 30 -34.10 -15.87 5.87
C VAL A 30 -34.16 -17.25 6.53
N SER A 31 -34.03 -18.32 5.74
CA SER A 31 -34.23 -19.70 6.23
C SER A 31 -33.03 -20.25 7.00
N LEU A 32 -31.80 -19.92 6.59
CA LEU A 32 -30.58 -20.44 7.20
C LEU A 32 -30.01 -19.52 8.28
N GLN A 33 -30.33 -18.22 8.25
CA GLN A 33 -29.76 -17.21 9.14
C GLN A 33 -28.23 -17.34 9.30
N PRO A 34 -27.47 -17.31 8.19
CA PRO A 34 -26.03 -17.55 8.24
C PRO A 34 -25.31 -16.44 9.00
N ALA A 35 -24.15 -16.77 9.56
CA ALA A 35 -23.28 -15.80 10.23
C ALA A 35 -22.70 -14.75 9.27
N ALA A 36 -22.56 -15.09 7.98
CA ALA A 36 -22.14 -14.20 6.91
C ALA A 36 -22.57 -14.73 5.54
N ILE A 37 -22.67 -13.85 4.55
CA ILE A 37 -22.93 -14.21 3.15
C ILE A 37 -21.81 -13.63 2.28
N VAL A 38 -21.31 -14.42 1.33
CA VAL A 38 -20.35 -13.97 0.31
C VAL A 38 -20.97 -14.13 -1.07
N VAL A 39 -21.05 -13.03 -1.82
CA VAL A 39 -21.45 -13.02 -3.23
C VAL A 39 -20.18 -12.82 -4.06
N ASP A 40 -19.71 -13.90 -4.69
CA ASP A 40 -18.42 -13.97 -5.40
C ASP A 40 -18.34 -13.08 -6.66
N SER A 41 -19.49 -12.70 -7.23
CA SER A 41 -19.55 -11.66 -8.24
C SER A 41 -20.93 -11.03 -8.28
N ILE A 42 -21.03 -9.77 -7.87
CA ILE A 42 -22.30 -9.01 -7.98
C ILE A 42 -22.69 -8.81 -9.45
N GLN A 43 -21.74 -8.90 -10.38
CA GLN A 43 -22.02 -8.76 -11.81
C GLN A 43 -22.62 -10.02 -12.44
N THR A 44 -22.59 -11.17 -11.77
CA THR A 44 -23.16 -12.42 -12.31
C THR A 44 -24.53 -12.74 -11.76
N VAL A 45 -25.04 -11.95 -10.81
CA VAL A 45 -26.36 -12.15 -10.22
C VAL A 45 -27.39 -11.19 -10.83
N TYR A 46 -28.66 -11.57 -10.74
CA TYR A 46 -29.79 -10.77 -11.18
C TYR A 46 -30.94 -10.84 -10.17
N LEU A 47 -31.80 -9.82 -10.20
CA LEU A 47 -33.06 -9.77 -9.46
C LEU A 47 -34.22 -9.89 -10.44
N ASP A 48 -35.17 -10.77 -10.16
CA ASP A 48 -36.37 -10.91 -10.98
C ASP A 48 -37.24 -9.65 -10.88
N GLY A 49 -37.81 -9.23 -12.01
CA GLY A 49 -38.62 -8.01 -12.10
C GLY A 49 -37.82 -6.71 -12.31
N VAL A 50 -36.48 -6.76 -12.34
CA VAL A 50 -35.63 -5.63 -12.75
C VAL A 50 -35.24 -5.78 -14.22
N THR A 51 -35.41 -4.72 -15.00
CA THR A 51 -35.05 -4.74 -16.42
C THR A 51 -33.53 -4.68 -16.63
N GLY A 52 -33.04 -5.46 -17.59
CA GLY A 52 -31.63 -5.52 -17.96
C GLY A 52 -30.98 -6.87 -17.61
N ALA A 53 -29.87 -7.17 -18.30
CA ALA A 53 -29.10 -8.37 -18.06
C ALA A 53 -28.26 -8.26 -16.77
N ALA A 54 -27.89 -9.41 -16.20
CA ALA A 54 -26.90 -9.50 -15.13
C ALA A 54 -25.63 -8.72 -15.51
N GLY A 55 -25.08 -7.98 -14.54
CA GLY A 55 -23.89 -7.14 -14.75
C GLY A 55 -24.19 -5.75 -15.33
N SER A 56 -25.41 -5.47 -15.78
CA SER A 56 -25.83 -4.10 -16.09
C SER A 56 -25.84 -3.23 -14.82
N VAL A 57 -25.56 -1.93 -14.96
CA VAL A 57 -25.50 -0.97 -13.83
C VAL A 57 -26.78 -1.01 -13.00
N THR A 58 -27.94 -1.10 -13.66
CA THR A 58 -29.25 -1.17 -13.00
C THR A 58 -29.39 -2.46 -12.20
N GLN A 59 -29.15 -3.63 -12.81
CA GLN A 59 -29.22 -4.92 -12.11
C GLN A 59 -28.27 -4.96 -10.91
N VAL A 60 -27.01 -4.55 -11.08
CA VAL A 60 -26.01 -4.53 -10.01
C VAL A 60 -26.45 -3.66 -8.83
N ARG A 61 -27.02 -2.47 -9.09
CA ARG A 61 -27.49 -1.55 -8.05
C ARG A 61 -28.69 -2.11 -7.30
N GLU A 62 -29.69 -2.61 -8.01
CA GLU A 62 -30.91 -3.14 -7.39
C GLU A 62 -30.63 -4.43 -6.60
N CYS A 63 -29.79 -5.32 -7.13
CA CYS A 63 -29.31 -6.50 -6.42
C CYS A 63 -28.61 -6.12 -5.11
N ALA A 64 -27.66 -5.18 -5.16
CA ALA A 64 -26.96 -4.72 -3.97
C ALA A 64 -27.89 -4.07 -2.94
N ALA A 65 -28.89 -3.29 -3.38
CA ALA A 65 -29.88 -2.68 -2.50
C ALA A 65 -30.82 -3.71 -1.85
N ALA A 66 -31.21 -4.76 -2.58
CA ALA A 66 -31.98 -5.88 -2.04
C ALA A 66 -31.19 -6.64 -0.96
N LEU A 67 -29.94 -6.97 -1.25
CA LEU A 67 -29.04 -7.63 -0.30
C LEU A 67 -28.79 -6.76 0.95
N LEU A 68 -28.57 -5.45 0.78
CA LEU A 68 -28.37 -4.53 1.90
C LEU A 68 -29.58 -4.48 2.86
N ARG A 69 -30.81 -4.52 2.32
CA ARG A 69 -32.03 -4.55 3.15
C ARG A 69 -32.06 -5.78 4.05
N VAL A 70 -31.72 -6.95 3.52
CA VAL A 70 -31.62 -8.18 4.31
C VAL A 70 -30.46 -8.13 5.30
N ALA A 71 -29.30 -7.63 4.88
CA ALA A 71 -28.14 -7.45 5.76
C ALA A 71 -28.49 -6.62 7.00
N LYS A 72 -29.15 -5.47 6.81
CA LYS A 72 -29.59 -4.60 7.93
C LYS A 72 -30.72 -5.21 8.74
N GLY A 73 -31.71 -5.81 8.09
CA GLY A 73 -32.89 -6.38 8.75
C GLY A 73 -32.57 -7.59 9.62
N GLN A 74 -31.66 -8.46 9.16
CA GLN A 74 -31.28 -9.69 9.86
C GLN A 74 -29.95 -9.57 10.59
N ARG A 75 -29.24 -8.44 10.47
CA ARG A 75 -27.91 -8.20 11.04
C ARG A 75 -26.87 -9.21 10.56
N ILE A 76 -26.94 -9.55 9.27
CA ILE A 76 -26.01 -10.48 8.62
C ILE A 76 -25.00 -9.66 7.82
N PRO A 77 -23.68 -9.81 8.06
CA PRO A 77 -22.66 -9.21 7.20
C PRO A 77 -22.68 -9.87 5.81
N ILE A 78 -22.71 -9.05 4.76
CA ILE A 78 -22.68 -9.50 3.37
C ILE A 78 -21.46 -8.91 2.67
N LEU A 79 -20.61 -9.78 2.12
CA LEU A 79 -19.46 -9.40 1.31
C LEU A 79 -19.84 -9.50 -0.17
N LEU A 80 -19.65 -8.40 -0.90
CA LEU A 80 -19.91 -8.32 -2.34
C LEU A 80 -18.58 -8.19 -3.06
N VAL A 81 -18.29 -9.11 -3.97
CA VAL A 81 -17.13 -9.03 -4.85
C VAL A 81 -17.57 -8.37 -6.16
N GLY A 82 -16.82 -7.35 -6.57
CA GLY A 82 -17.07 -6.62 -7.81
C GLY A 82 -15.78 -6.47 -8.60
N HIS A 83 -15.76 -6.98 -9.82
CA HIS A 83 -14.59 -6.88 -10.71
C HIS A 83 -14.51 -5.51 -11.39
N VAL A 84 -13.29 -5.00 -11.60
CA VAL A 84 -13.01 -3.79 -12.40
C VAL A 84 -12.63 -4.22 -13.81
N THR A 85 -13.33 -3.72 -14.83
CA THR A 85 -13.07 -4.05 -16.24
C THR A 85 -12.00 -3.13 -16.86
N LYS A 86 -11.36 -3.60 -17.94
CA LYS A 86 -10.19 -2.96 -18.60
C LYS A 86 -10.43 -1.54 -19.12
N ALA A 87 -11.67 -1.09 -19.25
CA ALA A 87 -12.00 0.22 -19.80
C ALA A 87 -12.15 1.32 -18.74
N GLY A 88 -12.10 1.01 -17.43
CA GLY A 88 -12.45 1.96 -16.36
C GLY A 88 -13.93 2.40 -16.34
N GLU A 89 -14.64 2.12 -17.43
CA GLU A 89 -16.07 2.21 -17.57
C GLU A 89 -16.69 0.85 -17.21
N ILE A 90 -17.64 0.89 -16.27
CA ILE A 90 -18.72 -0.08 -16.00
C ILE A 90 -18.61 -0.84 -14.66
N ALA A 91 -19.58 -0.52 -13.78
CA ALA A 91 -20.26 -1.35 -12.79
C ALA A 91 -19.42 -2.13 -11.74
N GLY A 92 -18.25 -1.62 -11.39
CA GLY A 92 -17.52 -2.09 -10.20
C GLY A 92 -17.94 -1.34 -8.92
N PRO A 93 -16.99 -1.04 -8.02
CA PRO A 93 -17.26 -0.38 -6.73
C PRO A 93 -17.87 1.01 -6.86
N ARG A 94 -17.49 1.82 -7.85
CA ARG A 94 -17.99 3.20 -8.02
C ARG A 94 -19.52 3.32 -8.12
N VAL A 95 -20.17 2.34 -8.73
CA VAL A 95 -21.64 2.32 -8.84
C VAL A 95 -22.29 2.01 -7.49
N LEU A 96 -21.60 1.24 -6.65
CA LEU A 96 -22.07 0.74 -5.36
C LEU A 96 -21.54 1.56 -4.17
N GLU A 97 -20.56 2.45 -4.37
CA GLU A 97 -19.85 3.21 -3.34
C GLU A 97 -20.82 3.95 -2.40
N HIS A 98 -21.91 4.47 -2.93
CA HIS A 98 -22.92 5.17 -2.14
C HIS A 98 -23.92 4.23 -1.44
N VAL A 99 -24.09 3.01 -1.95
CA VAL A 99 -25.05 2.02 -1.46
C VAL A 99 -24.49 1.24 -0.27
N VAL A 100 -23.21 0.88 -0.31
CA VAL A 100 -22.58 -0.03 0.69
C VAL A 100 -22.03 0.72 1.92
N ASP A 101 -21.88 0.00 3.03
CA ASP A 101 -21.31 0.57 4.26
C ASP A 101 -19.78 0.70 4.22
N ALA A 102 -19.08 -0.21 3.54
CA ALA A 102 -17.64 -0.20 3.36
C ALA A 102 -17.26 -0.58 1.92
N VAL A 103 -16.17 -0.01 1.42
CA VAL A 103 -15.62 -0.22 0.08
C VAL A 103 -14.15 -0.54 0.22
N LEU A 104 -13.76 -1.75 -0.17
CA LEU A 104 -12.38 -2.22 -0.15
C LEU A 104 -11.90 -2.46 -1.58
N TYR A 105 -10.68 -2.03 -1.89
CA TYR A 105 -9.99 -2.27 -3.14
C TYR A 105 -8.82 -3.19 -2.92
N LEU A 106 -8.76 -4.27 -3.68
CA LEU A 106 -7.59 -5.14 -3.76
C LEU A 106 -6.82 -4.82 -5.04
N GLU A 107 -5.66 -4.19 -4.90
CA GLU A 107 -4.84 -3.68 -6.00
C GLU A 107 -3.50 -4.42 -6.07
N ASN A 108 -2.90 -4.44 -7.26
CA ASN A 108 -1.50 -4.85 -7.37
C ASN A 108 -0.62 -3.74 -6.80
N ASP A 109 0.49 -4.11 -6.17
CA ASP A 109 1.48 -3.11 -5.75
C ASP A 109 2.05 -2.39 -6.99
N VAL A 110 1.92 -1.06 -6.98
CA VAL A 110 2.31 -0.17 -8.09
C VAL A 110 3.83 -0.21 -8.31
N ALA A 111 4.60 -0.63 -7.31
CA ALA A 111 6.05 -0.74 -7.36
C ALA A 111 6.59 -2.04 -8.00
N GLY A 112 5.73 -2.89 -8.59
CA GLY A 112 6.17 -4.06 -9.37
C GLY A 112 6.57 -5.29 -8.55
N GLY A 113 6.31 -5.28 -7.24
CA GLY A 113 6.45 -6.46 -6.38
C GLY A 113 5.30 -7.47 -6.55
N PRO A 114 5.46 -8.71 -6.05
CA PRO A 114 4.38 -9.72 -6.05
C PRO A 114 3.25 -9.41 -5.06
N GLY A 115 3.32 -8.28 -4.37
CA GLY A 115 2.37 -7.86 -3.35
C GLY A 115 0.98 -7.52 -3.91
N ARG A 116 -0.02 -7.72 -3.07
CA ARG A 116 -1.40 -7.22 -3.22
C ARG A 116 -1.70 -6.31 -2.04
N ILE A 117 -2.37 -5.20 -2.32
CA ILE A 117 -2.69 -4.17 -1.34
C ILE A 117 -4.22 -4.14 -1.21
N LEU A 118 -4.73 -4.40 -0.01
CA LEU A 118 -6.14 -4.21 0.33
C LEU A 118 -6.31 -2.85 1.01
N ARG A 119 -7.11 -1.96 0.44
CA ARG A 119 -7.33 -0.58 0.93
C ARG A 119 -8.80 -0.29 1.12
N ALA A 120 -9.15 0.38 2.21
CA ALA A 120 -10.48 0.95 2.39
C ALA A 120 -10.60 2.33 1.71
N LEU A 121 -11.53 2.47 0.76
CA LEU A 121 -11.93 3.78 0.22
C LEU A 121 -13.05 4.42 1.04
N LYS A 122 -13.90 3.57 1.62
CA LYS A 122 -15.00 3.96 2.49
C LYS A 122 -15.09 2.93 3.60
N ASN A 123 -15.18 3.37 4.84
CA ASN A 123 -15.40 2.49 5.97
C ASN A 123 -16.27 3.21 7.00
N ARG A 124 -17.53 2.79 7.15
CA ARG A 124 -18.43 3.36 8.17
C ARG A 124 -18.15 2.84 9.57
N PHE A 125 -17.33 1.81 9.71
CA PHE A 125 -17.06 1.12 10.97
C PHE A 125 -15.62 1.29 11.45
N GLY A 126 -14.82 2.09 10.76
CA GLY A 126 -13.40 2.26 11.08
C GLY A 126 -12.71 3.25 10.15
N PRO A 127 -11.38 3.41 10.31
CA PRO A 127 -10.57 4.28 9.46
C PRO A 127 -10.49 3.81 8.01
N THR A 128 -10.09 4.73 7.12
CA THR A 128 -9.84 4.48 5.69
C THR A 128 -8.35 4.51 5.33
N ASP A 129 -7.49 4.91 6.26
CA ASP A 129 -6.03 4.93 6.10
C ASP A 129 -5.36 3.60 6.46
N GLU A 130 -6.14 2.60 6.91
CA GLU A 130 -5.67 1.22 7.10
C GLU A 130 -5.45 0.49 5.76
N VAL A 131 -4.38 -0.30 5.73
CA VAL A 131 -3.97 -1.08 4.56
C VAL A 131 -3.58 -2.49 4.99
N GLY A 132 -4.11 -3.49 4.28
CA GLY A 132 -3.64 -4.88 4.38
C GLY A 132 -2.64 -5.18 3.26
N LEU A 133 -1.50 -5.76 3.61
CA LEU A 133 -0.51 -6.24 2.65
C LEU A 133 -0.60 -7.76 2.54
N PHE A 134 -0.61 -8.26 1.30
CA PHE A 134 -0.72 -9.68 1.02
C PHE A 134 0.26 -10.09 -0.07
N ALA A 135 0.63 -11.36 -0.09
CA ALA A 135 1.34 -11.97 -1.21
C ALA A 135 0.52 -13.15 -1.74
N MET A 136 0.52 -13.31 -3.06
CA MET A 136 -0.06 -14.51 -3.68
C MET A 136 0.99 -15.62 -3.69
N THR A 137 0.76 -16.67 -2.91
CA THR A 137 1.61 -17.87 -2.84
C THR A 137 0.92 -19.03 -3.56
N PRO A 138 1.62 -20.16 -3.79
CA PRO A 138 0.97 -21.37 -4.32
C PRO A 138 -0.14 -21.92 -3.42
N ARG A 139 -0.21 -21.50 -2.14
CA ARG A 139 -1.26 -21.90 -1.19
C ARG A 139 -2.43 -20.92 -1.14
N GLY A 140 -2.33 -19.78 -1.82
CA GLY A 140 -3.35 -18.74 -1.84
C GLY A 140 -2.81 -17.38 -1.40
N MET A 141 -3.71 -16.50 -0.99
CA MET A 141 -3.36 -15.15 -0.54
C MET A 141 -2.97 -15.17 0.92
N GLU A 142 -1.71 -14.89 1.23
CA GLU A 142 -1.18 -14.87 2.59
C GLU A 142 -0.95 -13.43 3.04
N ALA A 143 -1.39 -13.10 4.24
CA ALA A 143 -1.12 -11.80 4.85
C ALA A 143 0.39 -11.67 5.05
N LEU A 144 0.97 -10.63 4.45
CA LEU A 144 2.33 -10.26 4.75
C LEU A 144 2.32 -9.58 6.12
N PRO A 145 3.25 -9.95 7.04
CA PRO A 145 3.49 -9.13 8.20
C PRO A 145 3.78 -7.71 7.72
N ASP A 146 3.23 -6.71 8.42
CA ASP A 146 3.32 -5.31 8.05
C ASP A 146 4.77 -5.00 7.62
N ALA A 147 4.98 -4.79 6.30
CA ALA A 147 6.32 -4.70 5.71
C ALA A 147 7.15 -3.56 6.31
N SER A 148 6.47 -2.69 7.04
CA SER A 148 6.97 -1.59 7.83
C SER A 148 7.67 -1.95 9.14
N LEU A 149 7.51 -3.17 9.67
CA LEU A 149 8.24 -3.64 10.87
C LEU A 149 9.71 -4.03 10.59
N LYS A 150 10.19 -3.84 9.35
CA LYS A 150 11.57 -4.17 8.94
C LYS A 150 12.43 -2.97 8.55
N PHE A 151 12.22 -1.78 9.14
CA PHE A 151 13.35 -0.83 9.26
C PHE A 151 14.39 -1.33 10.29
N ALA A 152 14.02 -2.35 11.07
CA ALA A 152 14.96 -3.19 11.77
C ALA A 152 15.66 -4.11 10.74
N GLY A 153 16.72 -3.60 10.12
CA GLY A 153 17.89 -4.45 9.94
C GLY A 153 18.15 -5.13 11.29
N GLU A 154 18.22 -6.45 11.29
CA GLU A 154 18.64 -7.23 12.46
C GLU A 154 19.75 -6.47 13.18
N ALA A 155 19.56 -6.22 14.48
CA ALA A 155 20.47 -5.47 15.31
C ALA A 155 21.90 -6.01 15.13
N GLY A 156 22.69 -5.37 14.25
CA GLY A 156 24.05 -5.81 13.97
C GLY A 156 24.57 -5.58 12.55
N THR A 157 23.77 -5.78 11.49
CA THR A 157 24.35 -6.03 10.14
C THR A 157 24.04 -4.98 9.06
N GLY A 158 23.13 -4.03 9.31
CA GLY A 158 22.77 -2.99 8.33
C GLY A 158 23.85 -1.93 8.15
N GLY A 159 24.18 -1.63 6.88
CA GLY A 159 24.99 -0.48 6.52
C GLY A 159 24.34 0.86 6.87
N PRO A 160 24.98 1.99 6.55
CA PRO A 160 24.46 3.32 6.79
C PRO A 160 23.19 3.56 5.95
N ALA A 161 22.06 3.61 6.65
CA ALA A 161 20.74 3.82 6.07
C ALA A 161 19.99 4.94 6.80
N ALA A 162 19.11 5.63 6.10
CA ALA A 162 18.21 6.64 6.64
C ALA A 162 16.79 6.41 6.10
N VAL A 163 15.78 6.72 6.89
CA VAL A 163 14.39 6.50 6.51
C VAL A 163 13.76 7.80 6.02
N ALA A 164 13.32 7.82 4.77
CA ALA A 164 12.55 8.92 4.19
C ALA A 164 11.07 8.70 4.45
N ALA A 165 10.37 9.67 5.01
CA ALA A 165 8.91 9.70 4.92
C ALA A 165 8.53 10.42 3.64
N CYS A 166 7.99 9.69 2.67
CA CYS A 166 7.60 10.13 1.33
C CYS A 166 6.08 10.19 1.19
N VAL A 167 5.58 10.91 0.19
CA VAL A 167 4.18 10.89 -0.22
C VAL A 167 4.07 10.56 -1.70
N GLU A 168 3.28 9.55 -2.02
CA GLU A 168 2.91 9.17 -3.38
C GLU A 168 1.40 9.36 -3.57
N GLY A 169 1.03 10.43 -4.28
CA GLY A 169 -0.37 10.87 -4.40
C GLY A 169 -0.97 11.26 -3.05
N SER A 170 -1.84 10.41 -2.51
CA SER A 170 -2.48 10.59 -1.19
C SER A 170 -1.86 9.73 -0.08
N ARG A 171 -0.93 8.83 -0.40
CA ARG A 171 -0.36 7.86 0.54
C ARG A 171 0.97 8.38 1.09
N ALA A 172 1.12 8.40 2.42
CA ALA A 172 2.44 8.51 3.04
C ALA A 172 3.08 7.12 3.12
N VAL A 173 4.36 7.01 2.79
CA VAL A 173 5.13 5.77 2.80
C VAL A 173 6.49 6.07 3.41
N LEU A 174 6.95 5.22 4.32
CA LEU A 174 8.31 5.29 4.85
C LEU A 174 9.19 4.38 4.01
N VAL A 175 10.35 4.87 3.61
CA VAL A 175 11.23 4.19 2.67
C VAL A 175 12.66 4.26 3.18
N GLU A 176 13.32 3.12 3.24
CA GLU A 176 14.72 3.06 3.65
C GLU A 176 15.63 3.40 2.46
N VAL A 177 16.51 4.37 2.67
CA VAL A 177 17.56 4.77 1.74
C VAL A 177 18.90 4.31 2.30
N GLN A 178 19.55 3.43 1.57
CA GLN A 178 20.87 2.89 1.92
C GLN A 178 21.95 3.57 1.09
N ALA A 179 23.09 3.86 1.72
CA ALA A 179 24.25 4.42 1.05
C ALA A 179 25.54 3.66 1.38
N LEU A 180 26.31 3.36 0.35
CA LEU A 180 27.68 2.88 0.46
C LEU A 180 28.62 3.89 -0.20
N ALA A 181 29.41 4.57 0.62
CA ALA A 181 30.40 5.53 0.20
C ALA A 181 31.80 5.04 0.56
N ASN A 182 32.60 4.72 -0.46
CA ASN A 182 33.99 4.26 -0.28
C ASN A 182 34.96 5.29 -0.82
N SER A 183 36.06 5.53 -0.11
CA SER A 183 37.11 6.41 -0.62
C SER A 183 37.77 5.80 -1.84
N VAL A 184 37.89 6.57 -2.92
CA VAL A 184 38.63 6.17 -4.12
C VAL A 184 39.99 6.88 -4.19
N PRO A 185 41.03 6.22 -4.75
CA PRO A 185 42.30 6.89 -5.04
C PRO A 185 42.12 8.08 -5.98
N LYS A 186 43.01 9.07 -5.89
CA LYS A 186 42.91 10.37 -6.58
C LYS A 186 42.78 10.25 -8.11
N ASP A 187 43.38 9.23 -8.69
CA ASP A 187 43.46 9.03 -10.15
C ASP A 187 42.39 8.07 -10.68
N VAL A 188 41.49 7.59 -9.81
CA VAL A 188 40.40 6.69 -10.17
C VAL A 188 39.10 7.49 -10.24
N PRO A 189 38.33 7.40 -11.35
CA PRO A 189 37.05 8.07 -11.43
C PRO A 189 36.07 7.45 -10.42
N ALA A 190 35.54 8.29 -9.53
CA ALA A 190 34.55 7.89 -8.54
C ALA A 190 33.26 7.40 -9.21
N ARG A 191 32.85 6.17 -8.90
CA ARG A 191 31.59 5.62 -9.40
C ARG A 191 30.40 6.19 -8.64
N ARG A 192 29.31 6.40 -9.36
CA ARG A 192 28.07 6.96 -8.82
C ARG A 192 26.92 6.16 -9.39
N VAL A 193 26.26 5.38 -8.54
CA VAL A 193 25.21 4.45 -8.94
C VAL A 193 24.01 4.68 -8.03
N ALA A 194 22.83 4.81 -8.62
CA ALA A 194 21.57 4.98 -7.90
C ALA A 194 20.57 3.93 -8.38
N THR A 195 19.91 3.28 -7.42
CA THR A 195 18.76 2.39 -7.67
C THR A 195 17.60 2.88 -6.82
N GLY A 196 16.46 3.19 -7.45
CA GLY A 196 15.28 3.74 -6.78
C GLY A 196 15.29 5.25 -6.54
N VAL A 197 16.37 5.96 -6.90
CA VAL A 197 16.46 7.44 -6.92
C VAL A 197 16.94 7.89 -8.30
N ASP A 198 16.47 9.05 -8.77
CA ASP A 198 17.02 9.67 -9.97
C ASP A 198 18.51 10.02 -9.80
N ILE A 199 19.33 9.61 -10.76
CA ILE A 199 20.79 9.77 -10.69
C ILE A 199 21.22 11.24 -10.75
N ASN A 200 20.46 12.11 -11.43
CA ASN A 200 20.77 13.54 -11.49
C ASN A 200 20.44 14.22 -10.16
N ARG A 201 19.31 13.85 -9.52
CA ARG A 201 18.99 14.27 -8.16
C ARG A 201 20.09 13.85 -7.19
N MET A 202 20.57 12.60 -7.27
CA MET A 202 21.72 12.15 -6.48
C MET A 202 22.94 13.04 -6.71
N HIS A 203 23.35 13.29 -7.95
CA HIS A 203 24.50 14.15 -8.26
C HIS A 203 24.38 15.55 -7.66
N MET A 204 23.19 16.14 -7.74
CA MET A 204 22.91 17.44 -7.16
C MET A 204 23.05 17.42 -5.62
N LEU A 205 22.47 16.43 -4.95
CA LEU A 205 22.56 16.28 -3.49
C LEU A 205 24.01 16.07 -3.02
N LEU A 206 24.79 15.28 -3.75
CA LEU A 206 26.23 15.11 -3.49
C LEU A 206 27.00 16.42 -3.63
N ALA A 207 26.66 17.25 -4.63
CA ALA A 207 27.27 18.57 -4.79
C ALA A 207 26.91 19.52 -3.64
N ILE A 208 25.65 19.49 -3.19
CA ILE A 208 25.19 20.27 -2.02
C ILE A 208 25.91 19.82 -0.75
N LEU A 209 26.02 18.51 -0.47
CA LEU A 209 26.79 17.99 0.66
C LEU A 209 28.25 18.45 0.63
N SER A 210 28.86 18.45 -0.56
CA SER A 210 30.23 18.94 -0.73
C SER A 210 30.37 20.43 -0.42
N LYS A 211 29.43 21.25 -0.89
CA LYS A 211 29.48 22.72 -0.72
C LYS A 211 29.04 23.17 0.67
N SER A 212 27.88 22.71 1.13
CA SER A 212 27.21 23.20 2.34
C SER A 212 27.65 22.45 3.60
N ALA A 213 27.83 21.12 3.51
CA ALA A 213 28.28 20.30 4.63
C ALA A 213 29.82 20.07 4.65
N LYS A 214 30.55 20.63 3.66
CA LYS A 214 32.00 20.53 3.51
C LYS A 214 32.53 19.09 3.50
N LEU A 215 31.70 18.14 3.06
CA LEU A 215 32.10 16.73 2.96
C LEU A 215 32.93 16.53 1.69
N PRO A 216 34.06 15.80 1.73
CA PRO A 216 34.91 15.59 0.57
C PRO A 216 34.34 14.52 -0.38
N VAL A 217 33.05 14.64 -0.77
CA VAL A 217 32.29 13.66 -1.55
C VAL A 217 32.95 13.33 -2.88
N TYR A 218 33.70 14.27 -3.46
CA TYR A 218 34.46 14.08 -4.69
C TYR A 218 35.56 12.99 -4.60
N ARG A 219 35.96 12.60 -3.38
CA ARG A 219 36.93 11.52 -3.13
C ARG A 219 36.27 10.16 -2.90
N TYR A 220 34.96 10.07 -3.04
CA TYR A 220 34.19 8.88 -2.73
C TYR A 220 33.41 8.42 -3.95
N GLU A 221 33.45 7.12 -4.20
CA GLU A 221 32.38 6.49 -4.97
C GLU A 221 31.16 6.31 -4.07
N VAL A 222 29.97 6.44 -4.65
CA VAL A 222 28.70 6.40 -3.91
C VAL A 222 27.72 5.49 -4.63
N TYR A 223 27.22 4.50 -3.89
CA TYR A 223 26.14 3.63 -4.30
C TYR A 223 24.93 3.94 -3.41
N LEU A 224 23.81 4.32 -4.04
CA LEU A 224 22.53 4.50 -3.38
C LEU A 224 21.57 3.39 -3.78
N ASN A 225 20.86 2.85 -2.79
CA ASN A 225 19.81 1.88 -3.00
C ASN A 225 18.60 2.23 -2.15
N VAL A 226 17.42 2.18 -2.77
CA VAL A 226 16.15 2.25 -2.08
C VAL A 226 15.65 0.83 -1.83
N THR A 227 15.46 0.48 -0.56
CA THR A 227 15.06 -0.87 -0.16
C THR A 227 13.64 -1.19 -0.65
N GLY A 228 13.37 -2.46 -0.99
CA GLY A 228 12.05 -2.92 -1.42
C GLY A 228 11.71 -2.67 -2.89
N GLY A 229 12.68 -2.25 -3.72
CA GLY A 229 12.46 -2.01 -5.15
C GLY A 229 11.64 -0.74 -5.46
N LEU A 230 11.42 0.09 -4.44
CA LEU A 230 10.63 1.31 -4.55
C LEU A 230 11.39 2.38 -5.35
N ARG A 231 10.64 3.28 -6.01
CA ARG A 231 11.19 4.50 -6.62
C ARG A 231 10.72 5.72 -5.86
N ILE A 232 11.65 6.56 -5.47
CA ILE A 232 11.39 7.80 -4.76
C ILE A 232 11.35 8.95 -5.77
N THR A 233 10.22 9.63 -5.84
CA THR A 233 10.01 10.84 -6.66
C THR A 233 9.71 12.08 -5.83
N ASP A 234 9.38 11.91 -4.54
CA ASP A 234 9.08 12.99 -3.61
C ASP A 234 10.36 13.73 -3.20
N PRO A 235 10.48 15.05 -3.46
CA PRO A 235 11.63 15.86 -3.05
C PRO A 235 11.92 15.82 -1.56
N SER A 236 10.91 15.53 -0.72
CA SER A 236 11.06 15.46 0.74
C SER A 236 12.01 14.34 1.19
N ALA A 237 12.35 13.40 0.31
CA ALA A 237 13.31 12.34 0.59
C ALA A 237 14.77 12.79 0.50
N ASP A 238 15.05 13.98 -0.05
CA ASP A 238 16.41 14.49 -0.23
C ASP A 238 17.23 14.47 1.05
N LEU A 239 16.62 14.89 2.18
CA LEU A 239 17.32 14.89 3.46
C LEU A 239 17.73 13.49 3.90
N ALA A 240 16.88 12.48 3.71
CA ALA A 240 17.22 11.09 4.02
C ALA A 240 18.39 10.60 3.15
N VAL A 241 18.38 10.90 1.85
CA VAL A 241 19.49 10.59 0.93
C VAL A 241 20.80 11.22 1.42
N CYS A 242 20.76 12.52 1.74
CA CYS A 242 21.92 13.25 2.25
C CYS A 242 22.46 12.65 3.55
N VAL A 243 21.58 12.31 4.48
CA VAL A 243 21.93 11.71 5.77
C VAL A 243 22.52 10.32 5.59
N ALA A 244 21.94 9.48 4.73
CA ALA A 244 22.47 8.14 4.45
C ALA A 244 23.90 8.21 3.90
N VAL A 245 24.16 9.07 2.91
CA VAL A 245 25.51 9.27 2.35
C VAL A 245 26.47 9.79 3.40
N ALA A 246 26.08 10.83 4.16
CA ALA A 246 26.93 11.41 5.18
C ALA A 246 27.26 10.41 6.29
N ALA A 247 26.29 9.57 6.71
CA ALA A 247 26.49 8.50 7.67
C ALA A 247 27.48 7.45 7.15
N SER A 248 27.37 7.10 5.87
CA SER A 248 28.28 6.19 5.17
C SER A 248 29.72 6.68 5.17
N MET A 249 29.92 7.93 4.73
CA MET A 249 31.26 8.54 4.70
C MET A 249 31.89 8.67 6.09
N LYS A 250 31.07 8.85 7.14
CA LYS A 250 31.54 8.99 8.52
C LYS A 250 31.65 7.67 9.27
N GLY A 251 31.22 6.56 8.69
CA GLY A 251 31.16 5.27 9.37
C GLY A 251 30.25 5.27 10.59
N CYS A 252 29.20 6.09 10.61
CA CYS A 252 28.25 6.17 11.72
C CYS A 252 26.88 5.61 11.32
N ARG A 253 26.06 5.30 12.33
CA ARG A 253 24.67 4.85 12.15
C ARG A 253 23.72 5.99 12.41
N VAL A 254 22.66 6.05 11.61
CA VAL A 254 21.49 6.89 11.88
C VAL A 254 20.66 6.19 12.96
N ALA A 255 20.08 6.97 13.87
CA ALA A 255 19.26 6.40 14.93
C ALA A 255 18.01 5.74 14.31
N PRO A 256 17.68 4.49 14.71
CA PRO A 256 16.65 3.68 14.05
C PRO A 256 15.22 4.21 14.27
N ASP A 257 15.03 5.08 15.27
CA ASP A 257 13.77 5.71 15.65
C ASP A 257 13.53 7.06 14.92
N VAL A 258 14.42 7.45 14.00
CA VAL A 258 14.37 8.73 13.29
C VAL A 258 14.06 8.54 11.80
N ALA A 259 13.05 9.27 11.33
CA ALA A 259 12.74 9.47 9.92
C ALA A 259 12.98 10.93 9.48
N PHE A 260 13.08 11.16 8.18
CA PHE A 260 13.37 12.48 7.58
C PHE A 260 12.36 12.81 6.48
N ALA A 261 11.91 14.06 6.43
CA ALA A 261 11.05 14.59 5.36
C ALA A 261 11.32 16.08 5.11
N ALA A 262 12.35 16.38 4.32
CA ALA A 262 12.66 17.73 3.88
C ALA A 262 13.31 17.72 2.49
N GLU A 263 12.94 18.69 1.66
CA GLU A 263 13.63 18.95 0.40
C GLU A 263 14.93 19.72 0.70
N VAL A 264 16.00 19.40 -0.02
CA VAL A 264 17.29 20.10 0.12
C VAL A 264 17.46 21.05 -1.05
N GLY A 265 17.46 22.35 -0.77
CA GLY A 265 17.72 23.38 -1.76
C GLY A 265 19.18 23.44 -2.19
N LEU A 266 19.45 24.05 -3.34
CA LEU A 266 20.81 24.20 -3.88
C LEU A 266 21.74 25.01 -2.96
N GLY A 267 21.20 25.88 -2.09
CA GLY A 267 21.96 26.60 -1.08
C GLY A 267 22.29 25.74 0.15
N GLY A 268 21.74 24.54 0.25
CA GLY A 268 21.80 23.67 1.42
C GLY A 268 20.74 23.99 2.48
N GLU A 269 19.79 24.88 2.19
CA GLU A 269 18.64 25.11 3.04
C GLU A 269 17.68 23.90 3.01
N LEU A 270 17.08 23.60 4.16
CA LEU A 270 16.02 22.59 4.25
C LEU A 270 14.67 23.28 4.03
N ARG A 271 13.89 22.73 3.10
CA ARG A 271 12.53 23.19 2.80
C ARG A 271 11.55 22.16 3.32
N GLY A 272 10.53 22.64 4.03
CA GLY A 272 9.53 21.78 4.64
C GLY A 272 8.75 20.96 3.62
N CYS A 273 8.24 19.82 4.06
CA CYS A 273 7.46 18.91 3.23
C CYS A 273 5.95 19.24 3.24
N THR A 274 5.24 18.82 2.20
CA THR A 274 3.76 18.85 2.17
C THR A 274 3.17 17.65 2.90
N GLN A 275 1.89 17.75 3.29
CA GLN A 275 1.13 16.66 3.94
C GLN A 275 1.78 16.11 5.23
N LEU A 276 2.37 16.99 6.04
CA LEU A 276 3.09 16.65 7.28
C LEU A 276 2.29 15.73 8.22
N ALA A 277 1.00 16.00 8.42
CA ALA A 277 0.15 15.18 9.30
C ALA A 277 0.08 13.71 8.84
N ARG A 278 0.06 13.44 7.53
CA ARG A 278 0.05 12.08 6.99
C ARG A 278 1.40 11.39 7.17
N ARG A 279 2.50 12.12 6.92
CA ARG A 279 3.86 11.61 7.15
C ARG A 279 4.08 11.27 8.62
N LEU A 280 3.63 12.13 9.54
CA LEU A 280 3.67 11.89 10.98
C LEU A 280 2.80 10.70 11.40
N GLY A 281 1.58 10.60 10.85
CA GLY A 281 0.68 9.49 11.10
C GLY A 281 1.33 8.16 10.73
N GLU A 282 1.91 8.08 9.52
CA GLU A 282 2.58 6.88 9.07
C GLU A 282 3.87 6.62 9.87
N ALA A 283 4.74 7.60 10.07
CA ALA A 283 5.95 7.43 10.87
C ALA A 283 5.64 6.89 12.27
N ARG A 284 4.62 7.44 12.94
CA ARG A 284 4.14 6.98 14.24
C ARG A 284 3.56 5.57 14.18
N ARG A 285 2.75 5.25 13.16
CA ARG A 285 2.19 3.91 12.94
C ARG A 285 3.30 2.86 12.85
N LEU A 286 4.44 3.23 12.28
CA LEU A 286 5.61 2.36 12.08
C LEU A 286 6.63 2.42 13.24
N GLY A 287 6.30 3.10 14.33
CA GLY A 287 7.11 3.10 15.55
C GLY A 287 8.27 4.10 15.55
N PHE A 288 8.32 5.05 14.63
CA PHE A 288 9.30 6.15 14.70
C PHE A 288 8.90 7.16 15.76
N GLU A 289 9.85 7.53 16.61
CA GLU A 289 9.65 8.51 17.67
C GLU A 289 9.85 9.95 17.15
N ARG A 290 10.66 10.10 16.10
CA ARG A 290 11.09 11.42 15.60
C ARG A 290 11.00 11.50 14.09
N LEU A 291 10.41 12.58 13.60
CA LEU A 291 10.41 12.98 12.19
C LEU A 291 11.10 14.34 12.06
N ILE A 292 12.22 14.39 11.34
CA ILE A 292 12.96 15.64 11.07
C ILE A 292 12.43 16.24 9.76
N VAL A 293 11.99 17.49 9.81
CA VAL A 293 11.33 18.22 8.71
C VAL A 293 11.91 19.59 8.45
#